data_AF-A0A5S9IT80-F1
#
_entry.id   AF-A0A5S9IT80-F1
#
_cell.length_a   1.000
_cell.length_b   1.000
_cell.length_c   1.000
_cell.angle_alpha   90.00
_cell.angle_beta   90.00
_cell.angle_gamma   90.00
#
_symmetry.space_group_name_H-M   'P 1'
#
loop_
_entity.id
_entity.type
_entity.pdbx_description
1 polymer ?
#
loop_
_entity_poly.entity_id
_entity_poly.type
_entity_poly.pdbx_seq_one_letter_code
_entity_poly.pdbx_strand_id
1 'polypeptide(L)'
;MPQAIVKPEELRKFCAHLKQFDSNLKEMSAKMNSHARQLATTWRDQEHQKFSEEFTQAMQPIQKLLEATEKYSQFLVRKAEAAEKYLQQK
;
A
#
# COMPACT_ATOMS: atom_id res chain seq x y z
N MET A 1 23.03 22.01 -13.93
CA MET A 1 22.73 21.12 -12.79
C MET A 1 21.22 21.03 -12.65
N PRO A 2 20.57 19.86 -12.77
CA PRO A 2 19.13 19.81 -12.58
C PRO A 2 18.85 19.97 -11.08
N GLN A 3 18.62 21.21 -10.64
CA GLN A 3 18.06 21.49 -9.33
C GLN A 3 16.61 21.01 -9.37
N ALA A 4 16.36 19.78 -8.93
CA ALA A 4 15.00 19.38 -8.61
C ALA A 4 14.56 20.21 -7.41
N ILE A 5 13.83 21.29 -7.67
CA ILE A 5 13.12 22.07 -6.66
C ILE A 5 11.97 21.19 -6.18
N VAL A 6 12.26 20.28 -5.25
CA VAL A 6 11.23 19.50 -4.58
C VAL A 6 10.78 20.25 -3.35
N LYS A 7 9.46 20.40 -3.23
CA LYS A 7 8.79 21.03 -2.11
C LYS A 7 8.63 20.01 -0.97
N PRO A 8 9.30 20.16 0.19
CA PRO A 8 9.18 19.21 1.30
C PRO A 8 7.72 18.97 1.72
N GLU A 9 6.89 20.01 1.67
CA GLU A 9 5.47 19.96 1.98
C GLU A 9 4.69 19.07 1.01
N GLU A 10 5.01 19.07 -0.28
CA GLU A 10 4.35 18.23 -1.28
C GLU A 10 4.72 16.76 -1.09
N LEU A 11 5.97 16.47 -0.73
CA LEU A 11 6.40 15.11 -0.38
C LEU A 11 5.69 14.60 0.88
N ARG A 12 5.56 15.45 1.91
CA ARG A 12 4.84 15.12 3.14
C ARG A 12 3.35 14.88 2.88
N LYS A 13 2.70 15.72 2.07
CA LYS A 13 1.30 15.54 1.65
C LYS A 13 1.08 14.22 0.91
N PHE A 14 1.92 13.93 -0.09
CA PHE A 14 1.83 12.67 -0.83
C PHE A 14 2.06 11.45 0.09
N CYS A 15 3.04 11.52 1.00
CA CYS A 15 3.27 10.47 1.99
C CYS A 15 2.03 10.24 2.89
N ALA A 16 1.34 11.32 3.31
CA ALA A 16 0.10 11.19 4.08
C ALA A 16 -1.01 10.51 3.27
N HIS A 17 -1.18 10.88 2.00
CA HIS A 17 -2.14 10.22 1.10
C HIS A 17 -1.79 8.74 0.88
N LEU A 18 -0.51 8.42 0.70
CA LEU A 18 -0.05 7.04 0.52
C LEU A 18 -0.36 6.18 1.74
N LYS A 19 -0.11 6.68 2.95
CA LYS A 19 -0.45 5.98 4.20
C LYS A 19 -1.95 5.75 4.35
N GLN A 20 -2.78 6.73 3.99
CA GLN A 20 -4.23 6.56 4.03
C GLN A 20 -4.69 5.50 3.02
N PHE A 21 -4.13 5.54 1.80
CA PHE A 21 -4.39 4.53 0.78
C PHE A 21 -4.03 3.12 1.28
N ASP A 22 -2.84 2.95 1.88
CA ASP A 22 -2.39 1.66 2.42
C ASP A 22 -3.33 1.12 3.51
N SER A 23 -3.75 1.99 4.44
CA SER A 23 -4.71 1.62 5.49
C SER A 23 -6.05 1.15 4.90
N ASN A 24 -6.59 1.91 3.96
CA ASN A 24 -7.86 1.58 3.31
C ASN A 24 -7.77 0.27 2.53
N LEU A 25 -6.70 0.08 1.75
CA LEU A 25 -6.49 -1.12 0.96
C LEU A 25 -6.32 -2.36 1.85
N LYS A 26 -5.60 -2.23 2.98
CA LYS A 26 -5.45 -3.29 3.98
C LYS A 26 -6.80 -3.69 4.58
N GLU A 27 -7.63 -2.72 4.97
CA GLU A 27 -8.96 -2.96 5.51
C GLU A 27 -9.88 -3.66 4.49
N MET A 28 -9.93 -3.15 3.26
CA MET A 28 -10.74 -3.73 2.17
C MET A 28 -10.31 -5.17 1.86
N SER A 29 -9.00 -5.43 1.84
CA SER A 29 -8.44 -6.77 1.60
C SER A 29 -8.79 -7.74 2.72
N ALA A 30 -8.72 -7.29 3.99
CA ALA A 30 -9.11 -8.10 5.13
C ALA A 30 -10.60 -8.46 5.11
N LYS A 31 -11.46 -7.50 4.75
CA LYS A 31 -12.91 -7.72 4.57
C LYS A 31 -13.18 -8.74 3.48
N MET A 32 -12.52 -8.62 2.32
CA MET A 32 -12.70 -9.58 1.23
C MET A 32 -12.29 -11.00 1.62
N ASN A 33 -11.16 -11.16 2.33
CA ASN A 33 -10.74 -12.46 2.87
C ASN A 33 -11.74 -13.01 3.90
N SER A 34 -12.45 -12.16 4.64
CA SER A 34 -13.53 -12.59 5.53
C SER A 34 -14.73 -13.11 4.74
N HIS A 35 -15.14 -12.40 3.68
CA HIS A 35 -16.24 -12.85 2.81
C HIS A 35 -15.93 -14.17 2.11
N ALA A 36 -14.70 -14.35 1.60
CA ALA A 36 -14.27 -15.62 1.00
C ALA A 36 -14.34 -16.78 2.01
N ARG A 37 -13.94 -16.55 3.27
CA ARG A 37 -14.07 -17.56 4.34
C ARG A 37 -15.53 -17.86 4.70
N GLN A 38 -16.41 -16.86 4.66
CA GLN A 38 -17.83 -17.08 4.87
C GLN A 38 -18.44 -17.91 3.73
N LEU A 39 -18.04 -17.67 2.47
CA LEU A 39 -18.49 -18.45 1.33
C LEU A 39 -18.12 -19.94 1.45
N ALA A 40 -16.94 -20.25 1.99
CA ALA A 40 -16.51 -21.61 2.29
C ALA A 40 -17.42 -22.36 3.29
N THR A 41 -18.25 -21.64 4.05
CA THR A 41 -19.20 -22.28 4.97
C THR A 41 -20.36 -22.93 4.23
N THR A 42 -20.76 -22.38 3.07
CA THR A 42 -21.92 -22.81 2.27
C THR A 42 -21.54 -23.49 0.96
N TRP A 43 -20.30 -23.32 0.49
CA TRP A 43 -19.78 -23.90 -0.75
C TRP A 43 -18.56 -24.79 -0.44
N ARG A 44 -18.71 -26.12 -0.60
CA ARG A 44 -17.72 -27.12 -0.14
C ARG A 44 -17.51 -28.25 -1.16
N ASP A 45 -17.24 -27.89 -2.40
CA ASP A 45 -16.91 -28.82 -3.47
C ASP A 45 -15.51 -28.54 -4.05
N GLN A 46 -15.14 -29.27 -5.10
CA GLN A 46 -13.86 -29.12 -5.77
C GLN A 46 -13.74 -27.76 -6.50
N GLU A 47 -14.85 -27.19 -6.98
CA GLU A 47 -14.86 -25.88 -7.62
C GLU A 47 -14.55 -24.78 -6.62
N HIS A 48 -15.11 -24.87 -5.41
CA HIS A 48 -14.76 -23.96 -4.31
C HIS A 48 -13.26 -24.02 -3.96
N GLN A 49 -12.66 -25.22 -3.96
CA GLN A 49 -11.24 -25.37 -3.70
C GLN A 49 -10.41 -24.64 -4.77
N LYS A 50 -10.71 -24.88 -6.05
CA LYS A 50 -10.03 -24.21 -7.17
C LYS A 50 -10.21 -22.69 -7.11
N PHE A 51 -11.43 -22.22 -6.87
CA PHE A 51 -11.71 -20.81 -6.67
C PHE A 51 -10.89 -20.21 -5.52
N SER A 52 -10.80 -20.89 -4.38
CA SER A 52 -10.06 -20.41 -3.21
C SER A 52 -8.56 -20.27 -3.50
N GLU A 53 -7.99 -21.21 -4.26
CA GLU A 53 -6.59 -21.16 -4.69
C GLU A 53 -6.36 -19.98 -5.64
N GLU A 54 -7.16 -19.84 -6.69
CA GLU A 54 -7.06 -18.74 -7.66
C GLU A 54 -7.28 -17.37 -7.01
N PHE A 55 -8.28 -17.27 -6.12
CA PHE A 55 -8.56 -16.05 -5.38
C PHE A 55 -7.40 -15.66 -4.46
N THR A 56 -6.83 -16.62 -3.73
CA THR A 56 -5.67 -16.38 -2.87
C THR A 56 -4.47 -15.89 -3.68
N GLN A 57 -4.24 -16.49 -4.86
CA GLN A 57 -3.20 -16.06 -5.78
C GLN A 57 -3.46 -14.64 -6.31
N ALA A 58 -4.70 -14.30 -6.65
CA ALA A 58 -5.08 -12.97 -7.10
C ALA A 58 -4.92 -11.87 -6.02
N MET A 59 -4.97 -12.24 -4.74
CA MET A 59 -4.74 -11.32 -3.61
C MET A 59 -3.25 -11.07 -3.30
N GLN A 60 -2.33 -11.92 -3.78
CA GLN A 60 -0.89 -11.78 -3.51
C GLN A 60 -0.28 -10.43 -3.96
N PRO A 61 -0.61 -9.88 -5.15
CA PRO A 61 -0.09 -8.58 -5.57
C PRO A 61 -0.45 -7.44 -4.62
N ILE A 62 -1.59 -7.52 -3.92
CA ILE A 62 -2.01 -6.49 -2.96
C ILE A 62 -1.07 -6.49 -1.74
N GLN A 63 -0.70 -7.68 -1.25
CA GLN A 63 0.27 -7.80 -0.14
C GLN A 63 1.62 -7.21 -0.55
N LYS A 64 2.11 -7.55 -1.75
CA LYS A 64 3.36 -6.98 -2.29
C LYS A 64 3.29 -5.47 -2.48
N LEU A 65 2.13 -4.93 -2.89
CA LEU A 65 1.93 -3.50 -3.02
C LEU A 65 2.05 -2.80 -1.66
N LEU A 66 1.38 -3.32 -0.62
CA LEU A 66 1.45 -2.77 0.74
C LEU A 66 2.88 -2.75 1.30
N GLU A 67 3.68 -3.77 1.01
CA GLU A 67 5.11 -3.80 1.39
C GLU A 67 5.95 -2.77 0.61
N ALA A 68 5.64 -2.56 -0.66
CA ALA A 68 6.33 -1.59 -1.51
C ALA A 68 6.01 -0.15 -1.10
N THR A 69 4.74 0.15 -0.82
CA THR A 69 4.30 1.49 -0.42
C THR A 69 4.83 1.89 0.95
N GLU A 70 5.01 0.96 1.88
CA GLU A 70 5.71 1.22 3.14
C GLU A 70 7.16 1.70 2.90
N LYS A 71 7.90 1.03 2.01
CA LYS A 71 9.26 1.44 1.64
C LYS A 71 9.28 2.82 0.96
N TYR A 72 8.32 3.09 0.09
CA TYR A 72 8.20 4.40 -0.56
C TYR A 72 7.86 5.52 0.43
N SER A 73 6.96 5.27 1.38
CA SER A 73 6.62 6.19 2.46
C SER A 73 7.87 6.59 3.26
N GLN A 74 8.71 5.62 3.66
CA GLN A 74 9.96 5.88 4.36
C GLN A 74 10.96 6.70 3.51
N PHE A 75 11.09 6.37 2.22
CA PHE A 75 11.94 7.12 1.29
C PHE A 75 11.49 8.58 1.16
N LEU A 76 10.19 8.82 1.00
CA LEU A 76 9.62 10.16 0.84
C LEU A 76 9.82 11.03 2.08
N VAL A 77 9.69 10.45 3.28
CA VAL A 77 9.97 11.15 4.54
C VAL A 77 11.43 11.61 4.58
N ARG A 78 12.38 10.69 4.34
CA ARG A 78 13.82 11.03 4.31
C ARG A 78 14.14 12.09 3.26
N LYS A 79 13.48 12.01 2.09
CA LYS A 79 13.67 12.99 1.01
C LYS A 79 13.14 14.37 1.38
N ALA A 80 12.00 14.44 2.07
CA ALA A 80 11.44 15.70 2.58
C ALA A 80 12.35 16.35 3.63
N GLU A 81 12.86 15.57 4.58
CA GLU A 81 13.80 16.05 5.60
C GLU A 81 15.10 16.60 4.99
N ALA A 82 15.66 15.91 4.00
CA ALA A 82 16.87 16.38 3.31
C ALA A 82 16.63 17.68 2.53
N ALA A 83 15.47 17.80 1.87
CA ALA A 83 15.09 19.01 1.14
C ALA A 83 14.87 20.20 2.09
N GLU A 84 14.22 19.98 3.24
CA GLU A 84 14.00 21.01 4.25
C GLU A 84 15.31 21.52 4.86
N LYS A 85 16.24 20.63 5.19
CA LYS A 85 17.59 21.00 5.68
C LYS A 85 18.34 21.87 4.66
N TYR A 86 18.23 21.53 3.37
CA TYR A 86 18.88 22.30 2.30
C TYR A 86 18.28 23.71 2.14
N LEU A 87 16.96 23.83 2.31
CA LEU A 87 16.27 25.13 2.27
C LEU A 87 16.59 26.01 3.48
N GLN A 88 16.81 25.43 4.66
CA GLN A 88 17.21 26.18 5.87
C GLN A 88 18.66 26.67 5.85
N GLN A 89 19.52 26.03 5.04
CA GLN A 89 20.94 26.39 4.90
C GLN A 89 21.21 27.42 3.79
N LYS A 90 20.20 27.77 3.00
CA LYS A 90 20.24 28.85 2.00
C LYS A 90 19.68 30.13 2.57
#